data_AF-A0AAD1H6R8-F1
#
_entry.id   AF-A0AAD1H6R8-F1
#
_cell.length_a   1.000
_cell.length_b   1.000
_cell.length_c   1.000
_cell.angle_alpha   90.00
_cell.angle_beta   90.00
_cell.angle_gamma   90.00
#
_symmetry.space_group_name_H-M   'P 1'
#
loop_
_entity.id
_entity.type
_entity.pdbx_description
1 polymer ?
#
loop_
_entity_poly.entity_id
_entity_poly.type
_entity_poly.pdbx_seq_one_letter_code
_entity_poly.pdbx_strand_id
1 'polypeptide(L)'
;MPAHPTAYLVLASQRSGSTLLVESLRATGVAGEPQEFFQYLPTTSQSPQPRQWFEGVEDVDPATARSAGRRQAGSRTPEIWRDYIRTVGRTPTVWGGKLMWNQTRCCCSGPRTAGPVG
;
A
#
# COMPACT_ATOMS: atom_id res chain seq x y z
N MET A 1 1.68 -10.30 32.27
CA MET A 1 1.16 -11.00 31.07
C MET A 1 1.55 -10.18 29.85
N PRO A 2 2.32 -10.69 28.88
CA PRO A 2 2.53 -9.95 27.64
C PRO A 2 1.17 -9.86 26.94
N ALA A 3 0.72 -8.65 26.63
CA ALA A 3 -0.49 -8.43 25.87
C ALA A 3 -0.37 -9.19 24.53
N HIS A 4 -1.38 -9.99 24.17
CA HIS A 4 -1.42 -10.64 22.87
C HIS A 4 -1.42 -9.56 21.77
N PRO A 5 -0.51 -9.62 20.77
CA PRO A 5 -0.51 -8.65 19.69
C PRO A 5 -1.84 -8.67 18.95
N THR A 6 -2.45 -7.49 18.79
CA THR A 6 -3.74 -7.30 18.12
C THR A 6 -3.58 -6.84 16.67
N ALA A 7 -2.36 -6.92 16.12
CA ALA A 7 -2.03 -6.52 14.77
C ALA A 7 -0.88 -7.34 14.20
N TYR A 8 -0.89 -7.56 12.88
CA TYR A 8 0.22 -8.16 12.14
C TYR A 8 0.47 -7.46 10.81
N LEU A 9 1.69 -7.59 10.29
CA LEU A 9 2.10 -7.03 9.00
C LEU A 9 2.89 -8.07 8.20
N VAL A 10 2.41 -8.43 7.02
CA VAL A 10 3.11 -9.34 6.11
C VAL A 10 4.13 -8.55 5.30
N LEU A 11 5.41 -8.80 5.55
CA LEU A 11 6.53 -8.18 4.84
C LEU A 11 6.93 -9.03 3.64
N ALA A 12 6.95 -8.46 2.43
CA ALA A 12 7.13 -9.23 1.21
C ALA A 12 7.67 -8.41 0.02
N SER A 13 7.74 -9.06 -1.15
CA SER A 13 7.90 -8.44 -2.47
C SER A 13 6.73 -8.81 -3.39
N GLN A 14 6.59 -8.14 -4.54
CA GLN A 14 5.53 -8.43 -5.52
C GLN A 14 5.63 -9.87 -6.04
N ARG A 15 4.48 -10.56 -6.11
CA ARG A 15 4.36 -11.96 -6.56
C ARG A 15 5.21 -12.99 -5.79
N SER A 16 5.46 -12.74 -4.50
CA SER A 16 6.19 -13.64 -3.59
C SER A 16 5.34 -14.72 -2.90
N GLY A 17 4.04 -14.83 -3.23
CA GLY A 17 3.09 -15.70 -2.52
C GLY A 17 2.44 -15.05 -1.29
N SER A 18 2.85 -13.85 -0.90
CA SER A 18 2.25 -13.10 0.22
C SER A 18 0.75 -12.83 0.06
N THR A 19 0.25 -12.69 -1.17
CA THR A 19 -1.20 -12.58 -1.43
C THR A 19 -1.94 -13.87 -1.08
N LEU A 20 -1.38 -15.05 -1.40
CA LEU A 20 -2.00 -16.34 -1.06
C LEU A 20 -2.16 -16.49 0.47
N LEU A 21 -1.12 -16.14 1.22
CA LEU A 21 -1.14 -16.13 2.68
C LEU A 21 -2.21 -15.16 3.22
N VAL A 22 -2.22 -13.94 2.71
CA VAL A 22 -3.12 -12.86 3.15
C VAL A 22 -4.59 -13.17 2.87
N GLU A 23 -4.90 -13.76 1.71
CA GLU A 23 -6.26 -14.21 1.41
C GLU A 23 -6.70 -15.37 2.30
N SER A 24 -5.78 -16.30 2.62
CA SER A 24 -6.06 -17.39 3.56
C SER A 24 -6.36 -16.88 4.97
N LEU A 25 -5.61 -15.87 5.44
CA LEU A 25 -5.87 -15.21 6.73
C LEU A 25 -7.20 -14.45 6.72
N ARG A 26 -7.48 -13.67 5.66
CA ARG A 26 -8.75 -12.97 5.47
C ARG A 26 -9.94 -13.94 5.53
N ALA A 27 -9.84 -15.09 4.87
CA ALA A 27 -10.90 -16.12 4.84
C ALA A 27 -11.26 -16.68 6.22
N THR A 28 -10.41 -16.53 7.25
CA THR A 28 -10.72 -16.94 8.63
C THR A 28 -11.79 -16.08 9.29
N GLY A 29 -12.02 -14.85 8.79
CA GLY A 29 -12.93 -13.87 9.41
C GLY A 29 -12.45 -13.31 10.76
N VAL A 30 -11.32 -13.78 11.29
CA VAL A 30 -10.78 -13.34 12.60
C VAL A 30 -9.44 -12.63 12.48
N ALA A 31 -8.71 -12.78 11.37
CA ALA A 31 -7.37 -12.24 11.19
C ALA A 31 -7.35 -10.89 10.43
N GLY A 32 -8.27 -9.98 10.71
CA GLY A 32 -8.30 -8.67 10.07
C GLY A 32 -8.72 -8.71 8.59
N GLU A 33 -8.57 -7.55 7.95
CA GLU A 33 -8.88 -7.31 6.54
C GLU A 33 -7.61 -6.84 5.80
N PRO A 34 -6.58 -7.70 5.71
CA PRO A 34 -5.25 -7.32 5.21
C PRO A 34 -5.26 -6.82 3.76
N GLN A 35 -4.78 -5.58 3.55
CA GLN A 35 -4.61 -4.98 2.21
C GLN A 35 -3.20 -4.40 2.03
N GLU A 36 -2.84 -4.09 0.78
CA GLU A 36 -1.67 -3.27 0.44
C GLU A 36 -1.99 -1.78 0.61
N PHE A 37 -2.14 -1.32 1.85
CA PHE A 37 -2.46 0.08 2.13
C PHE A 37 -1.37 1.04 1.64
N PHE A 38 -0.11 0.62 1.65
CA PHE A 38 1.04 1.49 1.36
C PHE A 38 1.46 1.49 -0.12
N GLN A 39 0.67 0.90 -1.02
CA GLN A 39 0.98 0.87 -2.45
C GLN A 39 0.75 2.22 -3.16
N TYR A 40 -0.05 3.11 -2.58
CA TYR A 40 -0.46 4.34 -3.25
C TYR A 40 0.63 5.41 -3.18
N LEU A 41 1.05 5.88 -4.36
CA LEU A 41 1.99 6.98 -4.48
C LEU A 41 1.36 8.29 -3.98
N PRO A 42 2.04 9.11 -3.16
CA PRO A 42 1.50 10.37 -2.66
C PRO A 42 1.09 11.35 -3.76
N THR A 43 1.79 11.35 -4.90
CA THR A 43 1.61 12.33 -5.99
C THR A 43 0.47 11.99 -6.95
N THR A 44 0.02 10.74 -7.00
CA THR A 44 -1.03 10.30 -7.93
C THR A 44 -2.20 9.60 -7.24
N SER A 45 -2.03 9.20 -5.98
CA SER A 45 -2.93 8.29 -5.27
C SER A 45 -3.23 7.01 -6.06
N GLN A 46 -2.28 6.56 -6.87
CA GLN A 46 -2.33 5.31 -7.62
C GLN A 46 -1.15 4.42 -7.23
N SER A 47 -1.31 3.11 -7.42
CA SER A 47 -0.20 2.18 -7.40
C SER A 47 0.81 2.52 -8.51
N PRO A 48 2.09 2.15 -8.36
CA PRO A 48 3.11 2.35 -9.39
C PRO A 48 2.65 1.77 -10.73
N GLN A 49 2.64 2.62 -11.75
CA GLN A 49 2.29 2.26 -13.12
C GLN A 49 3.45 1.52 -13.80
N PRO A 50 3.20 0.72 -14.85
CA PRO A 50 4.26 -0.04 -15.54
C PRO A 50 5.48 0.81 -15.90
N ARG A 51 5.31 1.99 -16.49
CA ARG A 51 6.43 2.92 -16.80
C ARG A 51 7.32 3.25 -15.61
N GLN A 52 6.73 3.37 -14.42
CA GLN A 52 7.44 3.80 -13.21
C GLN A 52 8.36 2.70 -12.67
N TRP A 53 8.10 1.43 -12.99
CA TRP A 53 9.00 0.33 -12.66
C TRP A 53 10.26 0.29 -13.52
N PHE A 54 10.20 0.94 -14.68
CA PHE A 54 11.28 0.99 -15.66
C PHE A 54 11.90 2.38 -15.79
N GLU A 55 11.63 3.29 -14.85
CA GLU A 55 12.33 4.58 -14.80
C GLU A 55 13.85 4.36 -14.76
N GLY A 56 14.57 4.92 -15.73
CA GLY A 56 16.02 4.72 -15.89
C GLY A 56 16.44 3.57 -16.79
N VAL A 57 15.50 2.85 -17.43
CA VAL A 57 15.78 1.84 -18.46
C VAL A 57 15.46 2.43 -19.84
N GLU A 58 16.43 2.45 -20.75
CA GLU A 58 16.28 3.08 -22.08
C GLU A 58 15.52 2.21 -23.09
N ASP A 59 15.69 0.89 -23.04
CA ASP A 59 15.18 -0.05 -24.06
C ASP A 59 13.93 -0.82 -23.60
N VAL A 60 12.90 -0.12 -23.13
CA VAL A 60 11.64 -0.78 -22.71
C VAL A 60 10.62 -0.79 -23.84
N ASP A 61 10.13 -1.99 -24.15
CA ASP A 61 9.02 -2.17 -25.09
C ASP A 61 7.82 -1.28 -24.70
N PRO A 62 7.34 -0.40 -25.60
CA PRO A 62 6.22 0.49 -25.34
C PRO A 62 4.94 -0.22 -24.90
N ALA A 63 4.72 -1.47 -25.31
CA ALA A 63 3.56 -2.25 -24.87
C ALA A 63 3.67 -2.66 -23.39
N THR A 64 4.87 -3.04 -22.95
CA THR A 64 5.20 -3.32 -21.54
C THR A 64 5.10 -2.05 -20.68
N ALA A 65 5.46 -0.90 -21.25
CA ALA A 65 5.41 0.40 -20.60
C ALA A 65 4.02 1.08 -20.70
N ARG A 66 2.92 0.37 -20.95
CA ARG A 66 1.60 1.01 -21.10
C ARG A 66 0.98 1.30 -19.73
N SER A 67 0.74 2.57 -19.43
CA SER A 67 0.11 3.02 -18.17
C SER A 67 -1.35 3.44 -18.39
N ALA A 68 -2.20 3.18 -17.41
CA ALA A 68 -3.45 3.92 -17.28
C ALA A 68 -3.10 5.36 -16.89
N GLY A 69 -3.69 6.37 -17.53
CA GLY A 69 -3.28 7.78 -17.40
C GLY A 69 -3.15 8.31 -15.96
N ARG A 70 -2.53 9.49 -15.82
CA ARG A 70 -2.31 10.11 -14.50
C ARG A 70 -3.63 10.53 -13.86
N ARG A 71 -3.85 10.13 -12.60
CA ARG A 71 -4.96 10.61 -11.76
C ARG A 71 -4.47 11.70 -10.81
N GLN A 72 -5.40 12.57 -10.42
CA GLN A 72 -5.18 13.60 -9.40
C GLN A 72 -4.97 12.94 -8.03
N ALA A 73 -3.95 13.38 -7.29
CA ALA A 73 -3.75 12.96 -5.91
C ALA A 73 -4.95 13.33 -5.03
N GLY A 74 -5.32 12.42 -4.14
CA GLY A 74 -6.27 12.66 -3.07
C GLY A 74 -5.72 13.67 -2.07
N SER A 75 -6.61 14.48 -1.50
CA SER A 75 -6.29 15.55 -0.55
C SER A 75 -6.35 15.13 0.92
N ARG A 76 -6.34 13.82 1.22
CA ARG A 76 -6.45 13.33 2.61
C ARG A 76 -5.19 13.68 3.41
N THR A 77 -5.40 14.16 4.63
CA THR A 77 -4.31 14.37 5.59
C THR A 77 -3.77 13.02 6.10
N PRO A 78 -2.52 12.97 6.61
CA PRO A 78 -1.93 11.76 7.19
C PRO A 78 -2.80 11.13 8.30
N GLU A 79 -3.47 11.94 9.11
CA GLU A 79 -4.28 11.50 10.25
C GLU A 79 -5.54 10.79 9.76
N ILE A 80 -6.27 11.41 8.82
CA ILE A 80 -7.46 10.83 8.19
C ILE A 80 -7.10 9.52 7.48
N TRP A 81 -5.95 9.48 6.82
CA TRP A 81 -5.46 8.27 6.16
C TRP A 81 -5.12 7.15 7.15
N ARG A 82 -4.46 7.49 8.27
CA ARG A 82 -4.13 6.53 9.33
C ARG A 82 -5.38 5.94 9.96
N ASP A 83 -6.37 6.77 10.27
CA ASP A 83 -7.62 6.32 10.89
C ASP A 83 -8.44 5.45 9.94
N TYR A 84 -8.43 5.79 8.65
CA TYR A 84 -9.00 4.96 7.61
C TYR A 84 -8.34 3.57 7.57
N ILE A 85 -7.00 3.48 7.51
CA ILE A 85 -6.29 2.19 7.47
C ILE A 85 -6.58 1.35 8.72
N ARG A 86 -6.57 1.98 9.90
CA ARG A 86 -6.86 1.32 11.18
C ARG A 86 -8.27 0.74 11.24
N THR A 87 -9.21 1.40 10.58
CA THR A 87 -10.61 0.96 10.53
C THR A 87 -10.82 -0.12 9.49
N VAL A 88 -10.33 0.07 8.27
CA VAL A 88 -10.57 -0.85 7.14
C VAL A 88 -9.82 -2.16 7.29
N GLY A 89 -8.62 -2.17 7.85
CA GLY A 89 -7.81 -3.39 7.99
C GLY A 89 -8.21 -4.31 9.13
N ARG A 90 -9.34 -4.07 9.79
CA ARG A 90 -9.67 -4.64 11.11
C ARG A 90 -10.91 -5.54 11.07
N THR A 91 -10.79 -6.71 11.70
CA THR A 91 -11.90 -7.52 12.24
C THR A 91 -12.12 -7.13 13.71
N PRO A 92 -13.18 -7.57 14.41
CA PRO A 92 -13.44 -7.12 15.78
C PRO A 92 -12.25 -7.22 16.75
N THR A 93 -11.36 -8.19 16.55
CA THR A 93 -10.25 -8.49 17.46
C THR A 93 -8.86 -8.12 16.92
N VAL A 94 -8.63 -8.17 15.59
CA VAL A 94 -7.28 -8.08 15.00
C VAL A 94 -7.24 -7.14 13.78
N TRP A 95 -6.14 -6.42 13.62
CA TRP A 95 -5.80 -5.68 12.40
C TRP A 95 -4.76 -6.43 11.56
N GLY A 96 -4.94 -6.46 10.23
CA GLY A 96 -4.00 -7.07 9.30
C GLY A 96 -3.57 -6.09 8.21
N GLY A 97 -2.34 -6.23 7.73
CA GLY A 97 -1.82 -5.47 6.59
C GLY A 97 -0.73 -6.19 5.83
N LYS A 98 -0.44 -5.71 4.62
CA LYS A 98 0.67 -6.17 3.78
C LYS A 98 1.53 -4.97 3.38
N LEU A 99 2.85 -5.13 3.50
CA LEU A 99 3.84 -4.11 3.12
C LEU A 99 4.90 -4.74 2.24
N MET A 100 5.04 -4.21 1.03
CA MET A 100 6.13 -4.59 0.13
C MET A 100 7.38 -3.75 0.42
N TRP A 101 8.58 -4.30 0.21
CA TRP A 101 9.84 -3.59 0.47
C TRP A 101 9.92 -2.22 -0.23
N ASN A 102 9.50 -2.13 -1.49
CA ASN A 102 9.49 -0.89 -2.27
C ASN A 102 8.49 0.16 -1.73
N GLN A 103 7.53 -0.24 -0.90
CA GLN A 103 6.52 0.63 -0.29
C GLN A 103 6.95 1.20 1.08
N THR A 104 8.06 0.72 1.66
CA THR A 104 8.56 1.17 2.98
C THR A 104 8.75 2.68 3.05
N ARG A 105 9.29 3.30 1.98
CA ARG A 105 9.42 4.76 1.90
C ARG A 105 8.06 5.45 1.97
N CYS A 106 7.05 4.97 1.24
CA CYS A 106 5.69 5.53 1.28
C CYS A 106 5.04 5.36 2.67
N CYS A 107 5.30 4.25 3.35
CA CYS A 107 4.83 4.00 4.71
C CYS A 107 5.44 4.97 5.73
N CYS A 108 6.75 5.21 5.67
CA CYS A 108 7.48 6.00 6.66
C CYS A 108 7.45 7.52 6.37
N SER A 109 7.26 7.94 5.11
CA SER A 109 7.37 9.36 4.74
C SER A 109 6.11 10.18 5.01
N GLY A 110 4.96 9.55 5.30
CA GLY A 110 3.65 10.20 5.26
C GLY A 110 3.29 10.74 3.87
N PRO A 111 2.04 11.16 3.61
CA PRO A 111 1.72 11.91 2.41
C PRO A 111 2.39 13.29 2.50
N ARG A 112 3.32 13.58 1.58
CA ARG A 112 3.83 14.94 1.41
C ARG A 112 2.67 15.82 0.98
N THR A 113 2.32 16.82 1.80
CA THR A 113 1.49 17.93 1.36
C THR A 113 2.12 18.51 0.10
N ALA A 114 1.35 18.65 -0.96
CA ALA A 114 1.80 19.44 -2.11
C ALA A 114 2.10 20.85 -1.56
N GLY A 115 3.36 21.27 -1.65
CA GLY A 115 3.72 22.67 -1.39
C GLY A 115 2.93 23.60 -2.31
N PRO A 116 2.72 24.86 -1.92
CA PRO A 116 1.97 25.81 -2.73
C PRO A 116 2.61 25.90 -4.13
N VAL A 117 1.77 25.84 -5.16
CA VAL A 117 2.18 26.14 -6.52
C VAL A 117 2.52 27.63 -6.53
N GLY A 118 3.80 27.96 -6.67
CA GLY A 118 4.27 29.32 -6.92
C GLY A 118 4.07 29.72 -8.37
#